data_AF-A0A970B4I4-F1
#
_entry.id   AF-A0A970B4I4-F1
#
_cell.length_a   1.000
_cell.length_b   1.000
_cell.length_c   1.000
_cell.angle_alpha   90.00
_cell.angle_beta   90.00
_cell.angle_gamma   90.00
#
_symmetry.space_group_name_H-M   'P 1'
#
loop_
_entity.id
_entity.type
_entity.pdbx_description
1 polymer ?
#
loop_
_entity_poly.entity_id
_entity_poly.type
_entity_poly.pdbx_seq_one_letter_code
_entity_poly.pdbx_strand_id
1 'polypeptide(L)'
;MTPEPAALARILGPSDEAAFFRDHWGRTPLLVQNGDAARFDGLFGPADVETYLFVARPPAGDVQLVRQGQWPPMAMAQGLFSPQHYDVQAAYNGLNAGYTIVLNAIHTRWPAARRRSSVPFSTVAMPAES
;
A
#
# COMPACT_ATOMS: atom_id res chain seq x y z
N MET A 1 -17.80 -15.39 -18.45
CA MET A 1 -16.98 -14.35 -17.80
C MET A 1 -17.73 -13.92 -16.55
N THR A 2 -17.32 -14.41 -15.38
CA THR A 2 -17.94 -14.05 -14.11
C THR A 2 -17.59 -12.58 -13.80
N PRO A 3 -18.56 -11.73 -13.42
CA PRO A 3 -18.25 -10.36 -13.05
C PRO A 3 -17.25 -10.35 -11.88
N GLU A 4 -16.24 -9.50 -11.97
CA GLU A 4 -15.30 -9.33 -10.85
C GLU A 4 -16.09 -8.72 -9.69
N PRO A 5 -16.00 -9.28 -8.46
CA PRO A 5 -16.59 -8.63 -7.29
C PRO A 5 -16.03 -7.20 -7.16
N ALA A 6 -16.87 -6.29 -6.65
CA ALA A 6 -16.44 -4.92 -6.36
C ALA A 6 -15.15 -4.94 -5.50
N ALA A 7 -14.24 -4.00 -5.75
CA ALA A 7 -12.92 -4.00 -5.14
C ALA A 7 -12.97 -4.03 -3.59
N LEU A 8 -14.00 -3.42 -3.00
CA LEU A 8 -14.23 -3.43 -1.55
C LEU A 8 -14.66 -4.82 -1.04
N ALA A 9 -15.68 -5.47 -1.62
CA ALA A 9 -16.04 -6.85 -1.32
C ALA A 9 -14.83 -7.79 -1.41
N ARG A 10 -13.97 -7.60 -2.42
CA ARG A 10 -12.72 -8.37 -2.54
C ARG A 10 -11.71 -8.06 -1.43
N ILE A 11 -11.80 -6.97 -0.68
CA ILE A 11 -10.97 -6.68 0.52
C ILE A 11 -11.65 -7.17 1.81
N LEU A 12 -12.97 -7.05 1.91
CA LEU A 12 -13.75 -7.49 3.08
C LEU A 12 -13.93 -9.03 3.15
N GLY A 13 -13.92 -9.72 2.02
CA GLY A 13 -13.89 -11.18 1.96
C GLY A 13 -15.26 -11.74 2.36
N PRO A 14 -15.35 -12.59 3.40
CA PRO A 14 -16.65 -13.08 3.86
C PRO A 14 -17.45 -12.00 4.61
N SER A 15 -16.85 -10.87 4.99
CA SER A 15 -17.54 -9.79 5.66
C SER A 15 -18.42 -9.00 4.68
N ASP A 16 -19.65 -8.75 5.08
CA ASP A 16 -20.62 -7.96 4.32
C ASP A 16 -20.24 -6.46 4.31
N GLU A 17 -20.42 -5.80 3.16
CA GLU A 17 -20.09 -4.38 2.99
C GLU A 17 -20.97 -3.47 3.86
N ALA A 18 -22.28 -3.74 3.93
CA ALA A 18 -23.19 -2.92 4.72
C ALA A 18 -22.91 -3.04 6.22
N ALA A 19 -22.60 -4.25 6.70
CA ALA A 19 -22.14 -4.48 8.06
C ALA A 19 -20.82 -3.74 8.37
N PHE A 20 -19.85 -3.75 7.45
CA PHE A 20 -18.60 -3.01 7.61
C PHE A 20 -18.83 -1.51 7.82
N PHE A 21 -19.64 -0.88 6.98
CA PHE A 21 -19.92 0.55 7.10
C PHE A 21 -20.69 0.91 8.36
N ARG A 22 -21.64 0.08 8.77
CA ARG A 22 -22.45 0.33 9.98
C ARG A 22 -21.65 0.16 11.27
N ASP A 23 -20.88 -0.92 11.37
CA ASP A 23 -20.36 -1.38 12.67
C ASP A 23 -18.86 -1.06 12.87
N HIS A 24 -18.09 -0.91 11.78
CA HIS A 24 -16.62 -0.81 11.85
C HIS A 24 -16.07 0.51 11.31
N TRP A 25 -16.62 1.03 10.20
CA TRP A 25 -16.08 2.23 9.55
C TRP A 25 -16.03 3.44 10.49
N GLY A 26 -14.81 3.90 10.80
CA GLY A 26 -14.58 5.03 11.71
C GLY A 26 -14.89 4.76 13.19
N ARG A 27 -15.20 3.50 13.57
CA ARG A 27 -15.63 3.13 14.92
C ARG A 27 -14.69 2.15 15.57
N THR A 28 -14.50 0.98 14.95
CA THR A 28 -13.72 -0.13 15.52
C THR A 28 -12.90 -0.84 14.46
N PRO A 29 -11.67 -1.29 14.78
CA PRO A 29 -10.89 -2.11 13.86
C PRO A 29 -11.63 -3.40 13.48
N LEU A 30 -11.58 -3.78 12.20
CA LEU A 30 -12.05 -5.08 11.71
C LEU A 30 -10.85 -5.93 11.29
N LEU A 31 -10.68 -7.09 11.92
CA LEU A 31 -9.72 -8.11 11.50
C LEU A 31 -10.42 -9.12 10.59
N VAL A 32 -10.10 -9.10 9.30
CA VAL A 32 -10.57 -10.10 8.33
C VAL A 32 -9.58 -11.25 8.27
N GLN A 33 -9.87 -12.35 8.98
CA GLN A 33 -9.12 -13.59 8.83
C GLN A 33 -9.69 -14.38 7.65
N ASN A 34 -8.96 -14.40 6.54
CA ASN A 34 -9.28 -15.24 5.40
C ASN A 34 -8.04 -16.07 5.08
N GLY A 35 -8.17 -17.39 5.09
CA GLY A 35 -7.05 -18.34 4.91
C GLY A 35 -6.51 -18.42 3.47
N ASP A 36 -7.09 -17.67 2.53
CA ASP A 36 -6.64 -17.61 1.14
C ASP A 36 -5.49 -16.60 0.97
N ALA A 37 -4.26 -17.09 1.03
CA ALA A 37 -3.06 -16.29 0.80
C ALA A 37 -2.97 -15.76 -0.65
N ALA A 38 -3.52 -16.49 -1.62
CA ALA A 38 -3.44 -16.16 -3.05
C ALA A 38 -4.34 -14.98 -3.45
N ARG A 39 -5.23 -14.55 -2.56
CA ARG A 39 -6.15 -13.42 -2.77
C ARG A 39 -5.45 -12.12 -3.18
N PHE A 40 -4.22 -11.90 -2.73
CA PHE A 40 -3.44 -10.72 -3.05
C PHE A 40 -2.35 -10.97 -4.10
N ASP A 41 -2.32 -12.16 -4.70
CA ASP A 41 -1.39 -12.49 -5.77
C ASP A 41 -1.50 -11.48 -6.92
N GLY A 42 -0.34 -11.12 -7.45
CA GLY A 42 -0.20 -10.16 -8.53
C GLY A 42 -0.55 -8.71 -8.15
N LEU A 43 -0.79 -8.39 -6.87
CA LEU A 43 -0.98 -7.00 -6.44
C LEU A 43 0.35 -6.26 -6.37
N PHE A 44 1.21 -6.70 -5.45
CA PHE A 44 2.56 -6.17 -5.24
C PHE A 44 3.31 -7.14 -4.31
N GLY A 45 4.40 -7.73 -4.79
CA GLY A 45 5.21 -8.68 -4.03
C GLY A 45 6.69 -8.31 -3.98
N PRO A 46 7.54 -9.15 -3.35
CA PRO A 46 8.97 -8.89 -3.22
C PRO A 46 9.69 -8.66 -4.57
N ALA A 47 9.34 -9.40 -5.61
CA ALA A 47 9.90 -9.21 -6.95
C ALA A 47 9.52 -7.85 -7.58
N ASP A 48 8.35 -7.32 -7.21
CA ASP A 48 7.88 -6.02 -7.69
C ASP A 48 8.59 -4.86 -6.98
N VAL A 49 9.09 -5.07 -5.76
CA VAL A 49 9.89 -4.07 -5.02
C VAL A 49 11.12 -3.68 -5.83
N GLU A 50 11.88 -4.67 -6.32
CA GLU A 50 13.09 -4.39 -7.09
C GLU A 50 12.75 -3.62 -8.37
N THR A 51 11.75 -4.09 -9.10
CA THR A 51 11.28 -3.44 -10.32
C THR A 51 10.82 -2.00 -10.03
N TYR A 52 10.09 -1.78 -8.94
CA TYR A 52 9.65 -0.45 -8.52
C TYR A 52 10.82 0.47 -8.20
N LEU A 53 11.82 0.00 -7.44
CA LEU A 53 12.98 0.79 -7.09
C LEU A 53 13.86 1.10 -8.31
N PHE A 54 14.18 0.11 -9.15
CA PHE A 54 15.14 0.27 -10.24
C PHE A 54 14.56 0.84 -11.53
N VAL A 55 13.34 0.43 -11.90
CA VAL A 55 12.72 0.78 -13.19
C VAL A 55 11.79 1.96 -13.03
N ALA A 56 10.86 1.90 -12.07
CA ALA A 56 9.88 2.98 -11.89
C ALA A 56 10.50 4.25 -11.28
N ARG A 57 11.64 4.13 -10.59
CA ARG A 57 12.43 5.21 -9.98
C ARG A 57 11.55 6.26 -9.31
N PRO A 58 10.91 5.90 -8.18
CA PRO A 58 10.05 6.82 -7.47
C PRO A 58 10.80 8.13 -7.12
N PRO A 59 10.13 9.29 -7.17
CA PRO A 59 10.65 10.57 -6.73
C PRO A 59 11.18 10.51 -5.30
N ALA A 60 12.06 11.46 -5.02
CA ALA A 60 12.54 11.69 -3.68
C ALA A 60 11.40 11.78 -2.65
N GLY A 61 11.56 11.07 -1.54
CA GLY A 61 10.58 11.01 -0.45
C GLY A 61 9.47 9.98 -0.60
N ASP A 62 9.27 9.40 -1.80
CA ASP A 62 8.34 8.27 -1.99
C ASP A 62 8.92 6.95 -1.50
N VAL A 63 10.22 6.91 -1.20
CA VAL A 63 10.91 5.78 -0.56
C VAL A 63 11.50 6.23 0.75
N GLN A 64 11.16 5.51 1.80
CA GLN A 64 11.52 5.82 3.17
C GLN A 64 12.09 4.59 3.86
N LEU A 65 12.96 4.83 4.83
CA LEU A 65 13.51 3.80 5.71
C LEU A 65 13.07 4.11 7.14
N VAL A 66 12.57 3.09 7.84
CA VAL A 66 12.14 3.22 9.24
C VAL A 66 12.61 2.01 10.03
N ARG A 67 13.11 2.23 11.25
CA ARG A 67 13.38 1.15 12.20
C ARG A 67 12.83 1.56 13.57
N GLN A 68 11.91 0.75 14.11
CA GLN A 68 11.30 1.01 15.43
C GLN A 68 10.71 2.44 15.56
N GLY A 69 10.05 2.94 14.50
CA GLY A 69 9.48 4.29 14.48
C GLY A 69 10.50 5.42 14.32
N GLN A 70 11.78 5.10 14.15
CA GLN A 70 12.85 6.08 13.96
C GLN A 70 13.33 6.12 12.51
N TRP A 71 13.65 7.33 12.06
CA TRP A 71 14.31 7.57 10.78
C TRP A 71 15.80 7.18 10.86
N PRO A 72 16.42 6.74 9.76
CA PRO A 72 17.85 6.52 9.70
C PRO A 72 18.62 7.84 9.84
N PRO A 73 19.93 7.77 10.17
CA PRO A 73 20.82 8.91 10.03
C PRO A 73 20.74 9.49 8.62
N MET A 74 20.76 10.82 8.50
CA MET A 74 20.62 11.51 7.21
C MET A 74 21.64 11.04 6.18
N ALA A 75 22.88 10.78 6.60
CA ALA A 75 23.95 10.28 5.71
C ALA A 75 23.59 8.94 5.02
N MET A 76 22.76 8.10 5.64
CA MET A 76 22.31 6.83 5.07
C MET A 76 21.16 7.01 4.07
N ALA A 77 20.27 7.98 4.31
CA ALA A 77 19.05 8.15 3.53
C ALA A 77 19.08 9.34 2.56
N GLN A 78 20.18 10.10 2.51
CA GLN A 78 20.32 11.29 1.67
C GLN A 78 19.97 11.03 0.21
N GLY A 79 20.38 9.87 -0.33
CA GLY A 79 20.08 9.45 -1.69
C GLY A 79 18.61 9.09 -1.93
N LEU A 80 17.79 8.89 -0.89
CA LEU A 80 16.34 8.65 -1.02
C LEU A 80 15.53 9.95 -1.03
N PHE A 81 16.14 11.06 -0.61
CA PHE A 81 15.50 12.38 -0.53
C PHE A 81 15.99 13.36 -1.60
N SER A 82 16.98 12.98 -2.42
CA SER A 82 17.48 13.84 -3.50
C SER A 82 16.74 13.58 -4.81
N PRO A 83 16.00 14.56 -5.38
CA PRO A 83 15.31 14.38 -6.66
C PRO A 83 16.25 14.12 -7.84
N GLN A 84 17.50 14.58 -7.74
CA GLN A 84 18.51 14.48 -8.79
C GLN A 84 19.35 13.19 -8.67
N HIS A 85 19.38 12.58 -7.48
CA HIS A 85 20.26 11.46 -7.15
C HIS A 85 19.50 10.39 -6.37
N TYR A 86 18.41 9.89 -6.94
CA TYR A 86 17.71 8.76 -6.34
C TYR A 86 18.64 7.54 -6.32
N ASP A 87 19.10 7.18 -5.13
CA ASP A 87 20.06 6.11 -4.88
C ASP A 87 19.35 4.85 -4.39
N VAL A 88 19.15 3.91 -5.30
CA VAL A 88 18.55 2.60 -4.96
C VAL A 88 19.43 1.82 -3.97
N GLN A 89 20.76 1.99 -4.01
CA GLN A 89 21.65 1.27 -3.10
C GLN A 89 21.44 1.70 -1.65
N ALA A 90 21.10 2.96 -1.40
CA ALA A 90 20.73 3.43 -0.06
C ALA A 90 19.52 2.66 0.52
N ALA A 91 18.52 2.33 -0.31
CA ALA A 91 17.36 1.55 0.14
C ALA A 91 17.75 0.11 0.53
N TYR A 92 18.58 -0.56 -0.27
CA TYR A 92 19.06 -1.92 0.03
C TYR A 92 19.99 -1.97 1.23
N ASN A 93 20.90 -1.01 1.35
CA ASN A 93 21.79 -0.90 2.51
C ASN A 93 20.98 -0.68 3.79
N GLY A 94 19.93 0.14 3.74
CA GLY A 94 18.98 0.31 4.83
C GLY A 94 18.29 -1.01 5.21
N LEU A 95 17.74 -1.73 4.21
CA LEU A 95 17.09 -3.02 4.44
C LEU A 95 18.05 -4.03 5.10
N ASN A 96 19.27 -4.16 4.58
CA ASN A 96 20.30 -5.03 5.13
C ASN A 96 20.76 -4.61 6.54
N ALA A 97 20.68 -3.32 6.87
CA ALA A 97 20.93 -2.80 8.22
C ALA A 97 19.73 -2.96 9.18
N GLY A 98 18.67 -3.66 8.75
CA GLY A 98 17.49 -3.96 9.56
C GLY A 98 16.44 -2.85 9.57
N TYR A 99 16.47 -1.93 8.61
CA TYR A 99 15.37 -0.98 8.40
C TYR A 99 14.27 -1.61 7.54
N THR A 100 13.03 -1.16 7.75
CA THR A 100 11.90 -1.43 6.86
C THR A 100 11.86 -0.38 5.75
N ILE A 101 11.68 -0.83 4.51
CA ILE A 101 11.42 0.06 3.38
C ILE A 101 9.92 0.37 3.33
N VAL A 102 9.57 1.65 3.32
CA VAL A 102 8.21 2.14 3.09
C VAL A 102 8.14 2.75 1.69
N LEU A 103 7.21 2.26 0.88
CA LEU A 103 6.96 2.70 -0.49
C LEU A 103 5.64 3.46 -0.54
N ASN A 104 5.71 4.77 -0.76
CA ASN A 104 4.54 5.63 -0.83
C ASN A 104 4.02 5.72 -2.26
N ALA A 105 2.72 6.02 -2.38
CA ALA A 105 2.04 6.31 -3.64
C ALA A 105 2.20 5.23 -4.74
N ILE A 106 2.41 3.95 -4.39
CA ILE A 106 2.63 2.85 -5.35
C ILE A 106 1.55 2.80 -6.44
N HIS A 107 0.28 3.06 -6.10
CA HIS A 107 -0.85 3.08 -7.03
C HIS A 107 -0.69 4.08 -8.20
N THR A 108 0.14 5.12 -8.03
CA THR A 108 0.41 6.10 -9.08
C THR A 108 1.31 5.55 -10.18
N ARG A 109 2.08 4.48 -9.93
CA ARG A 109 3.07 3.94 -10.90
C ARG A 109 2.94 2.44 -11.14
N TRP A 110 2.28 1.70 -10.25
CA TRP A 110 2.11 0.26 -10.38
C TRP A 110 0.71 -0.09 -10.92
N PRO A 111 0.59 -0.69 -12.11
CA PRO A 111 -0.71 -0.92 -12.75
C PRO A 111 -1.67 -1.78 -11.92
N ALA A 112 -1.15 -2.80 -11.23
CA ALA A 112 -1.97 -3.68 -10.40
C ALA A 112 -2.53 -2.97 -9.16
N ALA A 113 -1.75 -2.07 -8.55
CA ALA A 113 -2.21 -1.25 -7.43
C ALA A 113 -3.23 -0.19 -7.89
N ARG A 114 -3.05 0.38 -9.09
CA ARG A 114 -3.98 1.37 -9.67
C ARG A 114 -5.37 0.81 -9.94
N ARG A 115 -5.45 -0.39 -10.51
CA ARG A 115 -6.73 -1.06 -10.79
C ARG A 115 -7.56 -1.31 -9.54
N ARG A 116 -6.92 -1.43 -8.37
CA ARG A 116 -7.60 -1.63 -7.09
C ARG A 116 -7.87 -0.34 -6.31
N SER A 117 -7.26 0.79 -6.68
CA SER A 117 -7.52 2.10 -6.05
C SER A 117 -8.66 2.89 -6.69
N SER A 118 -9.17 2.46 -7.85
CA SER A 118 -10.31 3.09 -8.52
C SER A 118 -11.63 2.63 -7.92
N VAL A 119 -11.89 3.01 -6.68
CA VAL A 119 -13.24 3.05 -6.13
C VAL A 119 -13.58 4.52 -5.91
N PRO A 120 -14.43 5.14 -6.74
CA PRO A 120 -14.99 6.43 -6.36
C PRO A 120 -15.80 6.24 -5.07
N PHE A 121 -15.50 7.03 -4.04
CA PHE A 121 -16.25 7.12 -2.78
C PHE A 121 -17.70 7.64 -2.95
N SER A 122 -18.22 7.67 -4.17
CA SER A 122 -19.52 8.25 -4.48
C SER A 122 -20.60 7.17 -4.43
N THR A 123 -21.50 7.33 -3.45
CA THR A 123 -22.71 6.56 -3.17
C THR A 123 -22.58 5.51 -2.05
N VAL A 124 -22.09 5.95 -0.89
CA VAL A 124 -22.70 5.49 0.37
C VAL A 124 -23.59 6.63 0.83
N ALA A 125 -24.89 6.52 0.55
CA ALA A 125 -25.88 7.42 1.14
C ALA A 125 -25.85 7.17 2.66
N MET A 126 -25.23 8.09 3.40
CA MET A 126 -25.35 8.11 4.85
C MET A 126 -26.84 8.27 5.21
N PRO A 127 -27.44 7.39 6.02
CA PRO A 127 -28.76 7.64 6.54
C PRO A 127 -28.71 8.89 7.42
N ALA A 128 -29.61 9.84 7.16
CA ALA A 128 -29.75 11.04 7.97
C ALA A 128 -30.07 10.65 9.42
N GLU A 129 -29.29 11.18 10.36
CA GLU A 129 -29.57 11.06 11.78
C GLU A 129 -30.91 11.74 12.08
N SER A 130 -31.80 11.02 12.77
CA SER A 130 -33.08 11.54 13.30
C SER A 130 -32.91 12.08 14.72
#